data_AF-A0A969REZ0-F1
#
_entry.id   AF-A0A969REZ0-F1
#
_cell.length_a   1.000
_cell.length_b   1.000
_cell.length_c   1.000
_cell.angle_alpha   90.00
_cell.angle_beta   90.00
_cell.angle_gamma   90.00
#
_symmetry.space_group_name_H-M   'P 1'
#
loop_
_entity.id
_entity.type
_entity.pdbx_description
1 polymer ?
#
loop_
_entity_poly.entity_id
_entity_poly.type
_entity_poly.pdbx_seq_one_letter_code
_entity_poly.pdbx_strand_id
1 'polypeptide(L)'
;MMRSPALRWMAIGMGAIVLSLLQAGLFRQALFNFDGLPLLGRFFRAAIRPDLSTELLALTFRATLTTFAYGICGTFFSVVLGIVSGILSSEVWWFSWGFSSRFWIVVRVLIAFPRAVHELIWGLFFLSIWGLDPLVGIVAIALPFGAITAKVFSEILDDTPRQPLIILLNSGVSPWTAFFYSLLPQAFLNLVSYTFYRFECSIRSAAVLGIIGAGGLGYEIFLSLQSLRYEQLWTFFYALVILNGSVDVVSALLRRRLGCVSRLDLNLPQNQRSDRRTASSKAIFLLLLSFLLLLGLSVWYIHPNFGKLWSPRTAQLLAQVARSTFPPDFSGASQIFVLSIETVAMSVLAIAFATLGGLLLAFPAAHNFFLPGGLLNPNPKTERQRYACSKSFISSVEHEGRPARPVPGRSHRTPRVESPRRQPARGHHARPPESPSPGTATTAASTIQMPAPGRRTTWRWPATAPRRSAAATGHSSASASGPAGGSAPAGRRRPLNSSCRVRRSRR
;
A
#
# COMPACT_ATOMS: atom_id res chain seq x y z
N MET A 1 31.17 6.56 33.21
CA MET A 1 30.49 7.53 32.31
C MET A 1 30.93 7.29 30.86
N MET A 2 30.11 6.63 30.04
CA MET A 2 30.43 6.36 28.63
C MET A 2 30.42 7.68 27.82
N ARG A 3 31.56 8.01 27.20
CA ARG A 3 31.87 9.32 26.58
C ARG A 3 31.32 9.53 25.16
N SER A 4 30.86 8.50 24.45
CA SER A 4 30.22 8.68 23.14
C SER A 4 28.70 8.45 23.20
N PRO A 5 27.89 9.33 22.58
CA PRO A 5 26.43 9.15 22.51
C PRO A 5 26.06 7.84 21.79
N ALA A 6 26.85 7.42 20.81
CA ALA A 6 26.67 6.16 20.09
C ALA A 6 26.77 4.93 21.00
N LEU A 7 27.76 4.88 21.91
CA LEU A 7 27.93 3.75 22.82
C LEU A 7 26.78 3.64 23.81
N ARG A 8 26.19 4.76 24.23
CA ARG A 8 24.99 4.77 25.09
C ARG A 8 23.79 4.18 24.37
N TRP A 9 23.53 4.60 23.13
CA TRP A 9 22.43 4.04 22.33
C TRP A 9 22.62 2.56 22.01
N MET A 10 23.85 2.12 21.73
CA MET A 10 24.15 0.68 21.58
C MET A 10 23.90 -0.10 22.86
N ALA A 11 24.33 0.41 24.02
CA ALA A 11 24.09 -0.25 25.30
C ALA A 11 22.60 -0.35 25.63
N ILE A 12 21.82 0.71 25.36
CA ILE A 12 20.35 0.70 25.52
C ILE A 12 19.72 -0.34 24.59
N GLY A 13 20.11 -0.35 23.31
CA GLY A 13 19.60 -1.32 22.33
C GLY A 13 19.93 -2.77 22.72
N MET A 14 21.18 -3.04 23.13
CA MET A 14 21.61 -4.36 23.60
C MET A 14 20.84 -4.78 24.87
N GLY A 15 20.67 -3.85 25.82
CA GLY A 15 19.89 -4.09 27.03
C GLY A 15 18.43 -4.42 26.73
N ALA A 16 17.80 -3.72 25.78
CA ALA A 16 16.44 -4.00 25.33
C ALA A 16 16.30 -5.40 24.70
N ILE A 17 17.29 -5.82 23.90
CA ILE A 17 17.32 -7.17 23.30
C ILE A 17 17.43 -8.23 24.40
N VAL A 18 18.37 -8.07 25.34
CA VAL A 18 18.56 -9.02 26.45
C VAL A 18 17.30 -9.11 27.32
N LEU A 19 16.70 -7.98 27.69
CA LEU A 19 15.46 -7.95 28.45
C LEU A 19 14.31 -8.66 27.70
N SER A 20 14.21 -8.43 26.40
CA SER A 20 13.19 -9.07 25.56
C SER A 20 13.42 -10.58 25.44
N LEU A 21 14.67 -11.04 25.34
CA LEU A 21 15.03 -12.47 25.34
C LEU A 21 14.65 -13.16 26.65
N LEU A 22 14.88 -12.48 27.79
CA LEU A 22 14.52 -12.99 29.11
C LEU A 22 12.99 -13.08 29.26
N GLN A 23 12.27 -12.05 28.81
CA GLN A 23 10.81 -12.02 28.89
C GLN A 23 10.14 -13.03 27.96
N ALA A 24 10.69 -13.23 26.75
CA ALA A 24 10.21 -14.25 25.81
C ALA A 24 10.42 -15.69 26.32
N GLY A 25 11.10 -15.89 27.45
CA GLY A 25 11.29 -17.20 28.04
C GLY A 25 12.15 -18.13 27.19
N LEU A 26 13.01 -17.58 26.32
CA LEU A 26 13.81 -18.33 25.34
C LEU A 26 14.71 -19.39 25.99
N PHE A 27 15.09 -19.18 27.24
CA PHE A 27 15.92 -20.09 28.05
C PHE A 27 15.11 -21.04 28.95
N ARG A 28 13.77 -20.92 28.98
CA ARG A 28 12.88 -21.74 29.85
C ARG A 28 12.25 -22.93 29.13
N GLN A 29 12.24 -22.95 27.80
CA GLN A 29 11.69 -24.04 27.00
C GLN A 29 12.79 -24.68 26.13
N ALA A 30 12.58 -25.92 25.69
CA ALA A 30 13.47 -26.57 24.75
C ALA A 30 13.45 -25.78 23.42
N LEU A 31 14.52 -25.04 23.15
CA LEU A 31 14.64 -24.17 21.97
C LEU A 31 14.58 -24.98 20.66
N PHE A 32 15.06 -26.22 20.70
CA PHE A 32 15.09 -27.13 19.55
C PHE A 32 14.13 -28.29 19.77
N ASN A 33 13.07 -28.32 18.96
CA ASN A 33 12.17 -29.47 18.86
C ASN A 33 12.61 -30.35 17.68
N PHE A 34 13.44 -31.36 17.95
CA PHE A 34 13.94 -32.28 16.93
C PHE A 34 12.83 -33.14 16.29
N ASP A 35 11.71 -33.35 16.99
CA ASP A 35 10.55 -34.11 16.47
C ASP A 35 9.82 -33.37 15.33
N GLY A 36 10.05 -32.05 15.20
CA GLY A 36 9.51 -31.24 14.11
C GLY A 36 10.29 -31.32 12.79
N LEU A 37 11.54 -31.82 12.82
CA LEU A 37 12.40 -31.87 11.63
C LEU A 37 11.83 -32.71 10.47
N PRO A 38 11.19 -33.87 10.69
CA PRO A 38 10.56 -34.62 9.60
C PRO A 38 9.43 -33.84 8.93
N LEU A 39 8.66 -33.06 9.70
CA LEU A 39 7.58 -32.23 9.17
C LEU A 39 8.14 -31.09 8.30
N LEU A 40 9.21 -30.44 8.79
CA LEU A 40 9.94 -29.41 8.05
C LEU A 40 10.53 -29.97 6.74
N GLY A 41 11.09 -31.18 6.78
CA GLY A 41 11.57 -31.89 5.60
C GLY A 41 10.47 -32.19 4.58
N ARG A 42 9.27 -32.59 5.03
CA ARG A 42 8.10 -32.77 4.15
C ARG A 42 7.67 -31.45 3.50
N PHE A 43 7.65 -30.37 4.29
CA PHE A 43 7.31 -29.04 3.79
C PHE A 43 8.27 -28.59 2.67
N PHE A 44 9.60 -28.69 2.88
CA PHE A 44 10.56 -28.29 1.84
C PHE A 44 10.59 -29.25 0.64
N ARG A 45 10.38 -30.55 0.86
CA ARG A 45 10.28 -31.51 -0.25
C ARG A 45 9.09 -31.20 -1.15
N ALA A 46 7.95 -30.82 -0.56
CA ALA A 46 6.77 -30.40 -1.30
C ALA A 46 7.01 -29.13 -2.15
N ALA A 47 7.98 -28.28 -1.78
CA ALA A 47 8.35 -27.10 -2.58
C ALA A 47 8.91 -27.48 -3.96
N ILE A 48 9.61 -28.63 -4.03
CA ILE A 48 10.25 -29.13 -5.26
C ILE A 48 9.23 -29.83 -6.17
N ARG A 49 8.18 -30.40 -5.58
CA ARG A 49 7.11 -31.10 -6.31
C ARG A 49 5.74 -30.52 -5.91
N PRO A 50 5.43 -29.28 -6.32
CA PRO A 50 4.11 -28.71 -6.10
C PRO A 50 3.05 -29.46 -6.92
N ASP A 51 1.82 -29.50 -6.41
CA ASP A 51 0.68 -30.06 -7.14
C ASP A 51 0.29 -29.09 -8.26
N LEU A 52 0.39 -29.52 -9.51
CA LEU A 52 0.05 -28.72 -10.69
C LEU A 52 -1.14 -29.31 -11.46
N SER A 53 -2.02 -30.02 -10.76
CA SER A 53 -3.27 -30.50 -11.35
C SER A 53 -4.08 -29.35 -11.96
N THR A 54 -4.74 -29.63 -13.08
CA THR A 54 -5.48 -28.63 -13.86
C THR A 54 -6.63 -27.99 -13.05
N GLU A 55 -7.27 -28.78 -12.19
CA GLU A 55 -8.30 -28.32 -11.26
C GLU A 55 -7.74 -27.34 -10.23
N LEU A 56 -6.61 -27.68 -9.60
CA LEU A 56 -5.95 -26.79 -8.64
C LEU A 56 -5.44 -25.52 -9.30
N LEU A 57 -4.93 -25.59 -10.53
CA LEU A 57 -4.46 -24.41 -11.25
C LEU A 57 -5.62 -23.47 -11.60
N ALA A 58 -6.79 -24.00 -11.97
CA ALA A 58 -8.00 -23.21 -12.18
C ALA A 58 -8.48 -22.54 -10.89
N LEU A 59 -8.45 -23.26 -9.76
CA LEU A 59 -8.74 -22.70 -8.43
C LEU A 59 -7.73 -21.60 -8.06
N THR A 60 -6.44 -21.86 -8.26
CA THR A 60 -5.34 -20.93 -8.01
C THR A 60 -5.50 -19.65 -8.81
N PHE A 61 -5.89 -19.74 -10.08
CA PHE A 61 -6.13 -18.59 -10.92
C PHE A 61 -7.30 -17.73 -10.41
N ARG A 62 -8.43 -18.34 -10.04
CA ARG A 62 -9.58 -17.63 -9.44
C ARG A 62 -9.21 -17.00 -8.09
N ALA A 63 -8.45 -17.71 -7.27
CA ALA A 63 -7.94 -17.22 -5.99
C ALA A 63 -6.98 -16.04 -6.19
N THR A 64 -6.16 -16.07 -7.23
CA THR A 64 -5.26 -14.98 -7.62
C THR A 64 -6.04 -13.75 -8.07
N LEU A 65 -7.07 -13.93 -8.91
CA LEU A 65 -7.94 -12.84 -9.38
C LEU A 65 -8.70 -12.16 -8.23
N THR A 66 -9.24 -12.94 -7.29
CA THR A 66 -9.93 -12.39 -6.11
C THR A 66 -8.98 -11.59 -5.23
N THR A 67 -7.77 -12.10 -4.94
CA THR A 67 -6.74 -11.34 -4.21
C THR A 67 -6.34 -10.05 -4.93
N PHE A 68 -6.15 -10.11 -6.25
CA PHE A 68 -5.80 -8.95 -7.07
C PHE A 68 -6.92 -7.89 -7.07
N ALA A 69 -8.17 -8.30 -7.23
CA ALA A 69 -9.32 -7.42 -7.24
C ALA A 69 -9.54 -6.75 -5.87
N TYR A 70 -9.30 -7.45 -4.75
CA TYR A 70 -9.27 -6.81 -3.42
C TYR A 70 -8.16 -5.77 -3.30
N GLY A 71 -6.95 -6.06 -3.81
CA GLY A 71 -5.84 -5.12 -3.84
C GLY A 71 -6.18 -3.84 -4.62
N ILE A 72 -6.79 -3.96 -5.81
CA ILE A 72 -7.21 -2.80 -6.63
C ILE A 72 -8.27 -1.96 -5.90
N CYS A 73 -9.36 -2.59 -5.46
CA CYS A 73 -10.45 -1.90 -4.79
C CYS A 73 -9.96 -1.23 -3.49
N GLY A 74 -9.22 -1.97 -2.66
CA GLY A 74 -8.64 -1.45 -1.41
C GLY A 74 -7.70 -0.28 -1.67
N THR A 75 -6.87 -0.35 -2.72
CA THR A 75 -5.99 0.76 -3.12
C THR A 75 -6.79 1.98 -3.55
N PHE A 76 -7.79 1.82 -4.40
CA PHE A 76 -8.64 2.93 -4.85
C PHE A 76 -9.26 3.67 -3.66
N PHE A 77 -9.95 2.96 -2.77
CA PHE A 77 -10.56 3.59 -1.61
C PHE A 77 -9.53 4.19 -0.64
N SER A 78 -8.37 3.54 -0.46
CA SER A 78 -7.28 4.08 0.36
C SER A 78 -6.71 5.38 -0.23
N VAL A 79 -6.58 5.48 -1.56
CA VAL A 79 -6.09 6.69 -2.24
C VAL A 79 -7.13 7.79 -2.18
N VAL A 80 -8.42 7.48 -2.37
CA VAL A 80 -9.51 8.46 -2.21
C VAL A 80 -9.52 9.03 -0.80
N LEU A 81 -9.50 8.17 0.22
CA LEU A 81 -9.41 8.60 1.62
C LEU A 81 -8.12 9.38 1.88
N GLY A 82 -7.00 8.92 1.35
CA GLY A 82 -5.69 9.54 1.50
C GLY A 82 -5.57 10.91 0.84
N ILE A 83 -6.18 11.14 -0.33
CA ILE A 83 -6.21 12.46 -0.98
C ILE A 83 -7.03 13.43 -0.14
N VAL A 84 -8.27 13.05 0.22
CA VAL A 84 -9.17 13.92 0.98
C VAL A 84 -8.57 14.30 2.33
N SER A 85 -8.15 13.30 3.10
CA SER A 85 -7.62 13.52 4.44
C SER A 85 -6.16 14.00 4.45
N GLY A 86 -5.39 13.72 3.40
CA GLY A 86 -4.03 14.24 3.20
C GLY A 86 -4.01 15.73 2.89
N ILE A 87 -4.90 16.21 2.02
CA ILE A 87 -5.06 17.66 1.78
C ILE A 87 -5.51 18.35 3.07
N LEU A 88 -6.47 17.78 3.79
CA LEU A 88 -6.98 18.36 5.04
C LEU A 88 -5.96 18.37 6.19
N SER A 89 -4.96 17.48 6.17
CA SER A 89 -3.89 17.39 7.18
C SER A 89 -2.59 18.12 6.79
N SER A 90 -2.51 18.67 5.58
CA SER A 90 -1.38 19.48 5.10
C SER A 90 -1.46 20.90 5.67
N GLU A 91 -0.34 21.39 6.19
CA GLU A 91 -0.22 22.78 6.66
C GLU A 91 -0.36 23.77 5.49
N VAL A 92 0.21 23.43 4.33
CA VAL A 92 0.20 24.27 3.12
C VAL A 92 -1.22 24.53 2.62
N TRP A 93 -2.10 23.55 2.76
CA TRP A 93 -3.51 23.71 2.43
C TRP A 93 -4.13 24.84 3.25
N TRP A 94 -4.08 24.77 4.58
CA TRP A 94 -4.67 25.79 5.46
C TRP A 94 -4.02 27.16 5.34
N PHE A 95 -2.70 27.19 5.12
CA PHE A 95 -1.97 28.43 4.83
C PHE A 95 -2.52 29.14 3.58
N SER A 96 -2.85 28.39 2.52
CA SER A 96 -3.36 28.95 1.27
C SER A 96 -4.68 29.70 1.45
N TRP A 97 -5.47 29.32 2.45
CA TRP A 97 -6.75 29.95 2.79
C TRP A 97 -6.62 31.11 3.77
N GLY A 98 -5.41 31.45 4.21
CA GLY A 98 -5.18 32.50 5.22
C GLY A 98 -5.60 32.09 6.64
N PHE A 99 -5.89 30.80 6.87
CA PHE A 99 -6.22 30.30 8.20
C PHE A 99 -4.95 29.87 8.95
N SER A 100 -4.59 30.58 10.02
CA SER A 100 -3.58 30.14 11.01
C SER A 100 -4.15 29.10 11.98
N SER A 101 -5.02 28.21 11.49
CA SER A 101 -5.73 27.25 12.33
C SER A 101 -4.90 26.00 12.55
N ARG A 102 -4.76 25.60 13.83
CA ARG A 102 -4.18 24.30 14.23
C ARG A 102 -5.10 23.11 13.91
N PHE A 103 -6.16 23.32 13.14
CA PHE A 103 -7.11 22.28 12.75
C PHE A 103 -6.44 21.08 12.06
N TRP A 104 -5.38 21.30 11.27
CA TRP A 104 -4.63 20.22 10.64
C TRP A 104 -4.03 19.23 11.67
N ILE A 105 -3.69 19.69 12.89
CA ILE A 105 -3.20 18.84 13.98
C ILE A 105 -4.32 17.89 14.45
N VAL A 106 -5.54 18.41 14.61
CA VAL A 106 -6.70 17.60 14.99
C VAL A 106 -6.96 16.51 13.96
N VAL A 107 -6.90 16.87 12.67
CA VAL A 107 -7.04 15.90 11.56
C VAL A 107 -5.94 14.84 11.62
N ARG A 108 -4.67 15.22 11.87
CA ARG A 108 -3.56 14.25 12.01
C ARG A 108 -3.76 13.29 13.19
N VAL A 109 -4.28 13.77 14.32
CA VAL A 109 -4.60 12.93 15.48
C VAL A 109 -5.73 11.96 15.16
N LEU A 110 -6.80 12.41 14.51
CA LEU A 110 -7.92 11.55 14.10
C LEU A 110 -7.47 10.45 13.15
N ILE A 111 -6.58 10.76 12.21
CA ILE A 111 -6.02 9.80 11.24
C ILE A 111 -5.04 8.81 11.92
N ALA A 112 -4.42 9.18 13.04
CA ALA A 112 -3.51 8.30 13.75
C ALA A 112 -4.20 7.05 14.33
N PHE A 113 -5.48 7.16 14.72
CA PHE A 113 -6.26 6.05 15.29
C PHE A 113 -6.42 4.86 14.34
N PRO A 114 -7.02 5.00 13.13
CA PRO A 114 -7.19 3.86 12.21
C PRO A 114 -5.87 3.24 11.75
N ARG A 115 -4.76 4.00 11.82
CA ARG A 115 -3.41 3.51 11.51
C ARG A 115 -2.81 2.62 12.61
N ALA A 116 -3.20 2.81 13.87
CA ALA A 116 -2.64 2.06 15.00
C ALA A 116 -3.08 0.58 15.00
N VAL A 117 -4.26 0.31 14.42
CA VAL A 117 -4.86 -1.02 14.34
C VAL A 117 -4.54 -1.65 12.98
N HIS A 118 -4.01 -2.87 13.00
CA HIS A 118 -3.69 -3.63 11.79
C HIS A 118 -4.94 -3.97 10.97
N GLU A 119 -4.82 -4.03 9.64
CA GLU A 119 -5.95 -4.30 8.73
C GLU A 119 -6.66 -5.63 9.03
N LEU A 120 -5.96 -6.64 9.55
CA LEU A 120 -6.58 -7.90 9.97
C LEU A 120 -7.64 -7.70 11.06
N ILE A 121 -7.34 -6.85 12.05
CA ILE A 121 -8.25 -6.59 13.17
C ILE A 121 -9.46 -5.81 12.66
N TRP A 122 -9.25 -4.83 11.76
CA TRP A 122 -10.34 -4.16 11.06
C TRP A 122 -11.20 -5.15 10.26
N GLY A 123 -10.58 -6.12 9.60
CA GLY A 123 -11.26 -7.19 8.89
C GLY A 123 -12.18 -8.00 9.79
N LEU A 124 -11.67 -8.48 10.94
CA LEU A 124 -12.46 -9.22 11.92
C LEU A 124 -13.62 -8.38 12.49
N PHE A 125 -13.37 -7.10 12.75
CA PHE A 125 -14.39 -6.17 13.21
C PHE A 125 -15.53 -6.02 12.19
N PHE A 126 -15.20 -5.72 10.93
CA PHE A 126 -16.22 -5.55 9.88
C PHE A 126 -16.90 -6.87 9.50
N LEU A 127 -16.20 -8.00 9.61
CA LEU A 127 -16.77 -9.33 9.44
C LEU A 127 -17.90 -9.58 10.44
N SER A 128 -17.74 -9.16 11.70
CA SER A 128 -18.80 -9.27 12.72
C SER A 128 -20.04 -8.41 12.41
N ILE A 129 -19.91 -7.38 11.58
CA ILE A 129 -21.00 -6.44 11.25
C ILE A 129 -21.70 -6.84 9.95
N TRP A 130 -20.94 -7.12 8.89
CA TRP A 130 -21.45 -7.36 7.53
C TRP A 130 -21.50 -8.84 7.13
N GLY A 131 -20.92 -9.73 7.94
CA GLY A 131 -20.73 -11.14 7.62
C GLY A 131 -19.67 -11.34 6.54
N LEU A 132 -19.63 -12.54 5.96
CA LEU A 132 -18.74 -12.88 4.83
C LEU A 132 -19.17 -12.11 3.58
N ASP A 133 -18.66 -10.89 3.44
CA ASP A 133 -18.92 -10.00 2.31
C ASP A 133 -17.60 -9.43 1.80
N PRO A 134 -17.41 -9.31 0.48
CA PRO A 134 -16.20 -8.71 -0.05
C PRO A 134 -15.94 -7.27 0.39
N LEU A 135 -17.00 -6.53 0.75
CA LEU A 135 -16.89 -5.18 1.27
C LEU A 135 -16.05 -5.13 2.56
N VAL A 136 -16.10 -6.18 3.39
CA VAL A 136 -15.23 -6.35 4.58
C VAL A 136 -13.76 -6.27 4.16
N GLY A 137 -13.41 -7.01 3.12
CA GLY A 137 -12.05 -7.07 2.59
C GLY A 137 -11.55 -5.71 2.12
N ILE A 138 -12.38 -5.03 1.35
CA ILE A 138 -12.08 -3.73 0.75
C ILE A 138 -11.91 -2.65 1.83
N VAL A 139 -12.83 -2.56 2.78
CA VAL A 139 -12.82 -1.50 3.82
C VAL A 139 -11.71 -1.74 4.85
N ALA A 140 -11.45 -3.00 5.21
CA ALA A 140 -10.38 -3.36 6.14
C ALA A 140 -8.99 -2.96 5.62
N ILE A 141 -8.78 -3.04 4.30
CA ILE A 141 -7.56 -2.51 3.66
C ILE A 141 -7.64 -0.98 3.58
N ALA A 142 -8.76 -0.43 3.09
CA ALA A 142 -8.89 0.98 2.76
C ALA A 142 -8.68 1.93 3.95
N LEU A 143 -9.16 1.59 5.15
CA LEU A 143 -9.08 2.47 6.33
C LEU A 143 -7.64 2.70 6.82
N PRO A 144 -6.90 1.67 7.28
CA PRO A 144 -5.52 1.87 7.76
C PRO A 144 -4.59 2.35 6.64
N PHE A 145 -4.75 1.85 5.41
CA PHE A 145 -3.91 2.30 4.29
C PHE A 145 -4.24 3.73 3.88
N GLY A 146 -5.51 4.12 3.90
CA GLY A 146 -5.93 5.49 3.61
C GLY A 146 -5.39 6.46 4.64
N ALA A 147 -5.40 6.08 5.91
CA ALA A 147 -4.82 6.88 6.99
C ALA A 147 -3.30 7.08 6.84
N ILE A 148 -2.56 6.01 6.53
CA ILE A 148 -1.12 6.09 6.27
C ILE A 148 -0.84 6.91 5.00
N THR A 149 -1.69 6.77 3.97
CA THR A 149 -1.57 7.53 2.71
C THR A 149 -1.82 9.00 2.92
N ALA A 150 -2.81 9.37 3.74
CA ALA A 150 -3.08 10.75 4.12
C ALA A 150 -1.89 11.42 4.79
N LYS A 151 -1.27 10.70 5.74
CA LYS A 151 -0.06 11.18 6.42
C LYS A 151 1.06 11.45 5.40
N VAL A 152 1.38 10.47 4.55
CA VAL A 152 2.49 10.64 3.61
C VAL A 152 2.18 11.66 2.52
N PHE A 153 0.92 11.77 2.09
CA PHE A 153 0.50 12.79 1.12
C PHE A 153 0.59 14.19 1.72
N SER A 154 0.22 14.40 2.98
CA SER A 154 0.41 15.70 3.65
C SER A 154 1.88 16.06 3.79
N GLU A 155 2.75 15.10 4.18
CA GLU A 155 4.21 15.32 4.25
C GLU A 155 4.78 15.70 2.87
N ILE A 156 4.40 14.99 1.80
CA ILE A 156 4.83 15.31 0.43
C ILE A 156 4.39 16.73 0.01
N LEU A 157 3.16 17.13 0.35
CA LEU A 157 2.64 18.46 0.04
C LEU A 157 3.36 19.54 0.84
N ASP A 158 3.62 19.29 2.13
CA ASP A 158 4.26 20.25 3.04
C ASP A 158 5.75 20.47 2.71
N ASP A 159 6.43 19.43 2.21
CA ASP A 159 7.84 19.45 1.77
C ASP A 159 8.02 20.06 0.37
N THR A 160 6.93 20.26 -0.39
CA THR A 160 7.00 20.82 -1.74
C THR A 160 7.31 22.33 -1.68
N PRO A 161 8.22 22.86 -2.53
CA PRO A 161 8.58 24.28 -2.55
C PRO A 161 7.35 25.21 -2.68
N ARG A 162 7.16 26.09 -1.69
CA ARG A 162 5.97 26.96 -1.56
C ARG A 162 6.07 28.28 -2.34
N GLN A 163 7.23 28.61 -2.92
CA GLN A 163 7.46 29.91 -3.58
C GLN A 163 6.48 30.18 -4.73
N PRO A 164 6.22 29.23 -5.65
CA PRO A 164 5.26 29.47 -6.74
C PRO A 164 3.83 29.69 -6.24
N LEU A 165 3.44 29.01 -5.15
CA LEU A 165 2.14 29.16 -4.51
C LEU A 165 1.98 30.57 -3.91
N ILE A 166 2.97 31.04 -3.16
CA ILE A 166 2.95 32.37 -2.51
C ILE A 166 2.84 33.49 -3.56
N ILE A 167 3.57 33.38 -4.67
CA ILE A 167 3.52 34.37 -5.76
C ILE A 167 2.11 34.46 -6.37
N LEU A 168 1.46 33.32 -6.62
CA LEU A 168 0.09 33.30 -7.16
C LEU A 168 -0.93 33.88 -6.18
N LEU A 169 -0.82 33.54 -4.88
CA LEU A 169 -1.69 34.09 -3.85
C LEU A 169 -1.53 35.61 -3.74
N ASN A 170 -0.30 36.13 -3.76
CA ASN A 170 -0.03 37.57 -3.76
C ASN A 170 -0.48 38.29 -5.04
N SER A 171 -0.64 37.54 -6.13
CA SER A 171 -1.19 38.06 -7.39
C SER A 171 -2.73 38.08 -7.42
N GLY A 172 -3.40 37.72 -6.30
CA GLY A 172 -4.86 37.71 -6.19
C GLY A 172 -5.54 36.45 -6.75
N VAL A 173 -4.79 35.40 -7.08
CA VAL A 173 -5.35 34.13 -7.55
C VAL A 173 -6.02 33.39 -6.38
N SER A 174 -7.17 32.77 -6.63
CA SER A 174 -7.89 32.01 -5.60
C SER A 174 -7.02 30.88 -4.99
N PRO A 175 -7.16 30.56 -3.70
CA PRO A 175 -6.37 29.51 -3.03
C PRO A 175 -6.43 28.15 -3.72
N TRP A 176 -7.62 27.76 -4.21
CA TRP A 176 -7.83 26.52 -4.95
C TRP A 176 -7.01 26.46 -6.23
N THR A 177 -7.11 27.51 -7.06
CA THR A 177 -6.41 27.58 -8.33
C THR A 177 -4.90 27.66 -8.09
N ALA A 178 -4.47 28.46 -7.12
CA ALA A 178 -3.06 28.59 -6.77
C ALA A 178 -2.48 27.23 -6.32
N PHE A 179 -3.17 26.50 -5.45
CA PHE A 179 -2.76 25.18 -4.97
C PHE A 179 -2.67 24.14 -6.10
N PHE A 180 -3.74 24.00 -6.88
CA PHE A 180 -3.81 22.98 -7.94
C PHE A 180 -2.92 23.27 -9.14
N TYR A 181 -2.61 24.54 -9.41
CA TYR A 181 -1.77 24.92 -10.54
C TYR A 181 -0.28 24.97 -10.19
N SER A 182 0.07 25.33 -8.96
CA SER A 182 1.47 25.48 -8.56
C SER A 182 2.02 24.28 -7.79
N LEU A 183 1.32 23.84 -6.74
CA LEU A 183 1.87 22.87 -5.79
C LEU A 183 1.62 21.43 -6.24
N LEU A 184 0.36 21.11 -6.59
CA LEU A 184 -0.03 19.74 -6.94
C LEU A 184 0.78 19.15 -8.10
N PRO A 185 1.07 19.87 -9.20
CA PRO A 185 1.83 19.31 -10.32
C PRO A 185 3.28 18.98 -9.93
N GLN A 186 3.86 19.73 -9.00
CA GLN A 186 5.22 19.47 -8.47
C GLN A 186 5.24 18.24 -7.58
N ALA A 187 4.20 18.05 -6.75
CA ALA A 187 4.05 16.91 -5.86
C ALA A 187 3.58 15.62 -6.57
N PHE A 188 2.93 15.75 -7.75
CA PHE A 188 2.20 14.68 -8.42
C PHE A 188 3.00 13.39 -8.61
N LEU A 189 4.24 13.47 -9.09
CA LEU A 189 5.06 12.27 -9.33
C LEU A 189 5.42 11.53 -8.03
N ASN A 190 5.62 12.26 -6.93
CA ASN A 190 5.88 11.66 -5.62
C ASN A 190 4.62 10.99 -5.07
N LEU A 191 3.45 11.64 -5.21
CA LEU A 191 2.15 11.08 -4.83
C LEU A 191 1.87 9.78 -5.60
N VAL A 192 2.05 9.78 -6.93
CA VAL A 192 1.85 8.61 -7.79
C VAL A 192 2.83 7.49 -7.45
N SER A 193 4.12 7.81 -7.24
CA SER A 193 5.13 6.83 -6.82
C SER A 193 4.74 6.13 -5.53
N TYR A 194 4.24 6.89 -4.55
CA TYR A 194 3.76 6.34 -3.28
C TYR A 194 2.50 5.50 -3.45
N THR A 195 1.57 5.89 -4.32
CA THR A 195 0.38 5.09 -4.66
C THR A 195 0.76 3.72 -5.22
N PHE A 196 1.73 3.64 -6.13
CA PHE A 196 2.21 2.34 -6.64
C PHE A 196 2.80 1.46 -5.55
N TYR A 197 3.57 2.05 -4.63
CA TYR A 197 4.08 1.30 -3.48
C TYR A 197 2.94 0.80 -2.58
N ARG A 198 1.91 1.62 -2.36
CA ARG A 198 0.74 1.19 -1.58
C ARG A 198 -0.11 0.14 -2.28
N PHE A 199 -0.17 0.17 -3.60
CA PHE A 199 -0.80 -0.87 -4.41
C PHE A 199 -0.12 -2.23 -4.23
N GLU A 200 1.21 -2.28 -4.25
CA GLU A 200 1.94 -3.54 -3.98
C GLU A 200 1.64 -4.05 -2.57
N CYS A 201 1.67 -3.16 -1.57
CA CYS A 201 1.35 -3.52 -0.20
C CYS A 201 -0.09 -4.00 -0.04
N SER A 202 -1.06 -3.45 -0.78
CA SER A 202 -2.47 -3.80 -0.62
C SER A 202 -2.78 -5.19 -1.15
N ILE A 203 -2.08 -5.66 -2.18
CA ILE A 203 -2.16 -7.04 -2.66
C ILE A 203 -1.64 -8.01 -1.60
N ARG A 204 -0.54 -7.67 -0.95
CA ARG A 204 0.00 -8.47 0.17
C ARG A 204 -0.99 -8.53 1.34
N SER A 205 -1.57 -7.39 1.73
CA SER A 205 -2.60 -7.33 2.77
C SER A 205 -3.88 -8.08 2.37
N ALA A 206 -4.28 -8.06 1.09
CA ALA A 206 -5.42 -8.82 0.60
C ALA A 206 -5.21 -10.34 0.73
N ALA A 207 -3.99 -10.83 0.49
CA ALA A 207 -3.66 -12.23 0.75
C ALA A 207 -3.77 -12.56 2.24
N VAL A 208 -3.24 -11.71 3.12
CA VAL A 208 -3.33 -11.92 4.58
C VAL A 208 -4.79 -11.92 5.06
N LEU A 209 -5.63 -11.04 4.50
CA LEU A 209 -7.05 -10.95 4.82
C LEU A 209 -7.88 -12.14 4.33
N GLY A 210 -7.39 -12.90 3.34
CA GLY A 210 -8.02 -14.14 2.90
C GLY A 210 -8.16 -15.17 4.04
N ILE A 211 -7.23 -15.15 5.00
CA ILE A 211 -7.21 -16.07 6.15
C ILE A 211 -8.47 -15.95 7.01
N ILE A 212 -9.01 -14.74 7.17
CA ILE A 212 -10.21 -14.50 7.98
C ILE A 212 -11.53 -14.76 7.23
N GLY A 213 -11.46 -15.34 6.03
CA GLY A 213 -12.64 -15.71 5.23
C GLY A 213 -13.02 -14.72 4.13
N ALA A 214 -12.18 -13.72 3.81
CA ALA A 214 -12.41 -12.85 2.65
C ALA A 214 -12.24 -13.59 1.30
N GLY A 215 -11.68 -14.79 1.30
CA GLY A 215 -11.40 -15.59 0.11
C GLY A 215 -10.04 -15.29 -0.52
N GLY A 216 -9.82 -15.80 -1.72
CA GLY A 216 -8.57 -15.62 -2.48
C GLY A 216 -7.40 -16.48 -2.00
N LEU A 217 -6.19 -16.16 -2.45
CA LEU A 217 -4.99 -16.98 -2.23
C LEU A 217 -4.74 -17.27 -0.75
N GLY A 218 -4.95 -16.29 0.14
CA GLY A 218 -4.77 -16.48 1.57
C GLY A 218 -5.69 -17.52 2.21
N TYR A 219 -6.92 -17.59 1.74
CA TYR A 219 -7.89 -18.57 2.21
C TYR A 219 -7.46 -19.99 1.84
N GLU A 220 -7.07 -20.19 0.58
CA GLU A 220 -6.61 -21.49 0.08
C GLU A 220 -5.29 -21.95 0.73
N ILE A 221 -4.38 -21.00 0.97
CA ILE A 221 -3.15 -21.20 1.76
C ILE A 221 -3.51 -21.70 3.16
N PHE A 222 -4.44 -21.03 3.84
CA PHE A 222 -4.85 -21.39 5.19
C PHE A 222 -5.48 -22.79 5.24
N LEU A 223 -6.39 -23.11 4.30
CA LEU A 223 -7.01 -24.43 4.20
C LEU A 223 -5.98 -25.55 3.93
N SER A 224 -5.02 -25.28 3.06
CA SER A 224 -3.96 -26.24 2.71
C SER A 224 -3.01 -26.49 3.88
N LEU A 225 -2.66 -25.43 4.64
CA LEU A 225 -1.88 -25.52 5.87
C LEU A 225 -2.62 -26.33 6.94
N GLN A 226 -3.90 -26.03 7.19
CA GLN A 226 -4.71 -26.73 8.18
C GLN A 226 -4.87 -28.22 7.84
N SER A 227 -4.88 -28.55 6.54
CA SER A 227 -4.99 -29.92 6.07
C SER A 227 -3.64 -30.62 5.85
N LEU A 228 -2.52 -29.96 6.17
CA LEU A 228 -1.15 -30.45 5.95
C LEU A 228 -0.85 -30.88 4.50
N ARG A 229 -1.58 -30.29 3.53
CA ARG A 229 -1.40 -30.53 2.08
C ARG A 229 -0.33 -29.59 1.53
N TYR A 230 0.94 -29.88 1.84
CA TYR A 230 2.05 -29.00 1.52
C TYR A 230 2.28 -28.80 0.01
N GLU A 231 1.97 -29.79 -0.83
CA GLU A 231 2.12 -29.68 -2.29
C GLU A 231 1.18 -28.62 -2.87
N GLN A 232 -0.09 -28.59 -2.41
CA GLN A 232 -1.07 -27.57 -2.80
C GLN A 232 -0.71 -26.20 -2.24
N LEU A 233 -0.24 -26.16 -0.98
CA LEU A 233 0.22 -24.93 -0.34
C LEU A 233 1.31 -24.23 -1.16
N TRP A 234 2.31 -24.97 -1.63
CA TRP A 234 3.39 -24.41 -2.43
C TRP A 234 2.92 -23.87 -3.77
N THR A 235 1.92 -24.50 -4.41
CA THR A 235 1.28 -23.97 -5.62
C THR A 235 0.67 -22.59 -5.38
N PHE A 236 -0.07 -22.42 -4.28
CA PHE A 236 -0.63 -21.10 -3.91
C PHE A 236 0.46 -20.09 -3.52
N PHE A 237 1.53 -20.53 -2.87
CA PHE A 237 2.69 -19.67 -2.56
C PHE A 237 3.38 -19.17 -3.82
N TYR A 238 3.65 -20.04 -4.79
CA TYR A 238 4.23 -19.65 -6.06
C TYR A 238 3.31 -18.69 -6.82
N ALA A 239 2.00 -18.92 -6.83
CA ALA A 239 1.04 -17.99 -7.43
C ALA A 239 1.06 -16.61 -6.76
N LEU A 240 1.14 -16.55 -5.43
CA LEU A 240 1.26 -15.29 -4.68
C LEU A 240 2.56 -14.55 -5.00
N VAL A 241 3.69 -15.27 -5.10
CA VAL A 241 4.99 -14.69 -5.48
C VAL A 241 4.95 -14.17 -6.92
N ILE A 242 4.38 -14.94 -7.86
CA ILE A 242 4.22 -14.55 -9.26
C ILE A 242 3.31 -13.33 -9.37
N LEU A 243 2.19 -13.28 -8.64
CA LEU A 243 1.28 -12.13 -8.61
C LEU A 243 2.00 -10.86 -8.14
N ASN A 244 2.65 -10.92 -6.98
CA ASN A 244 3.37 -9.77 -6.42
C ASN A 244 4.52 -9.33 -7.33
N GLY A 245 5.30 -10.27 -7.86
CA GLY A 245 6.40 -9.99 -8.79
C GLY A 245 5.91 -9.36 -10.09
N SER A 246 4.82 -9.88 -10.66
CA SER A 246 4.21 -9.33 -11.89
C SER A 246 3.74 -7.89 -11.66
N VAL A 247 3.11 -7.63 -10.51
CA VAL A 247 2.63 -6.29 -10.17
C VAL A 247 3.77 -5.32 -9.93
N ASP A 248 4.86 -5.72 -9.26
CA ASP A 248 6.01 -4.83 -9.08
C ASP A 248 6.71 -4.54 -10.43
N VAL A 249 6.88 -5.53 -11.29
CA VAL A 249 7.44 -5.34 -12.64
C VAL A 249 6.58 -4.38 -13.46
N VAL A 250 5.26 -4.59 -13.53
CA VAL A 250 4.33 -3.69 -14.22
C VAL A 250 4.38 -2.29 -13.60
N SER A 251 4.36 -2.18 -12.28
CA SER A 251 4.46 -0.89 -11.58
C SER A 251 5.77 -0.18 -11.87
N ALA A 252 6.90 -0.90 -11.95
CA ALA A 252 8.20 -0.35 -12.31
C ALA A 252 8.24 0.15 -13.75
N LEU A 253 7.67 -0.60 -14.70
CA LEU A 253 7.54 -0.18 -16.10
C LEU A 253 6.68 1.07 -16.24
N LEU A 254 5.55 1.14 -15.52
CA LEU A 254 4.66 2.30 -15.51
C LEU A 254 5.35 3.54 -14.90
N ARG A 255 6.04 3.38 -13.77
CA ARG A 255 6.84 4.46 -13.13
C ARG A 255 7.91 5.01 -14.08
N ARG A 256 8.61 4.14 -14.82
CA ARG A 256 9.61 4.54 -15.83
C ARG A 256 8.98 5.32 -16.98
N ARG A 257 7.82 4.90 -17.48
CA ARG A 257 7.08 5.61 -18.54
C ARG A 257 6.60 7.00 -18.11
N LEU A 258 6.28 7.16 -16.83
CA LEU A 258 5.87 8.44 -16.23
C LEU A 258 7.04 9.37 -15.86
N GLY A 259 8.29 8.90 -15.96
CA GLY A 259 9.45 9.67 -15.48
C GLY A 259 9.43 9.88 -13.97
N CYS A 260 8.74 9.01 -13.21
CA CYS A 260 8.77 9.06 -11.75
C CYS A 260 10.20 8.81 -11.27
N VAL A 261 10.65 9.61 -10.30
CA VAL A 261 11.96 9.50 -9.67
C VAL A 261 12.11 8.09 -9.09
N SER A 262 13.14 7.35 -9.53
CA SER A 262 13.42 6.02 -8.99
C SER A 262 13.83 6.17 -7.52
N ARG A 263 13.57 5.17 -6.67
CA ARG A 263 13.92 5.22 -5.23
C ARG A 263 15.41 5.53 -4.98
N LEU A 264 16.30 5.23 -5.94
CA LEU A 264 17.73 5.54 -5.88
C LEU A 264 18.09 7.00 -6.19
N ASP A 265 17.22 7.75 -6.86
CA ASP A 265 17.54 9.11 -7.33
C ASP A 265 17.24 10.19 -6.28
N LEU A 266 16.76 9.82 -5.09
CA LEU A 266 16.41 10.77 -4.02
C LEU A 266 17.62 11.56 -3.48
N ASN A 267 18.85 11.04 -3.66
CA ASN A 267 20.08 11.62 -3.12
C ASN A 267 21.00 12.24 -4.19
N LEU A 268 20.59 12.29 -5.46
CA LEU A 268 21.41 12.91 -6.50
C LEU A 268 21.30 14.44 -6.47
N PRO A 269 22.42 15.19 -6.53
CA PRO A 269 22.40 16.65 -6.57
C PRO A 269 21.51 17.18 -7.69
N GLN A 270 20.59 18.09 -7.36
CA GLN A 270 19.56 18.63 -8.27
C GLN A 270 20.12 19.36 -9.52
N ASN A 271 21.43 19.60 -9.58
CA ASN A 271 22.09 20.45 -10.57
C ASN A 271 22.30 19.81 -11.96
N GLN A 272 21.85 18.56 -12.17
CA GLN A 272 21.88 17.88 -13.48
C GLN A 272 20.47 17.51 -14.01
N ARG A 273 19.43 18.29 -13.66
CA ARG A 273 18.04 18.10 -14.15
C ARG A 273 17.83 18.57 -15.61
N SER A 274 18.78 18.29 -16.49
CA SER A 274 18.61 18.43 -17.93
C SER A 274 17.82 17.21 -18.44
N ASP A 275 16.66 17.41 -19.06
CA ASP A 275 15.71 16.39 -19.54
C ASP A 275 14.85 15.66 -18.49
N ARG A 276 14.11 16.42 -17.67
CA ARG A 276 12.84 15.90 -17.15
C ARG A 276 11.86 15.78 -18.33
N ARG A 277 11.75 14.59 -18.93
CA ARG A 277 10.56 14.23 -19.71
C ARG A 277 9.37 14.25 -18.76
N THR A 278 8.66 15.37 -18.69
CA THR A 278 7.32 15.43 -18.11
C THR A 278 6.49 14.36 -18.82
N ALA A 279 5.90 13.44 -18.07
CA ALA A 279 5.00 12.45 -18.64
C ALA A 279 3.99 13.17 -19.53
N SER A 280 3.84 12.70 -20.77
CA SER A 280 2.83 13.25 -21.66
C SER A 280 1.47 13.15 -20.97
N SER A 281 0.67 14.23 -20.97
CA SER A 281 -0.67 14.23 -20.37
C SER A 281 -1.53 13.07 -20.87
N LYS A 282 -1.28 12.61 -22.10
CA LYS A 282 -1.90 11.41 -22.69
C LYS A 282 -1.55 10.13 -21.94
N ALA A 283 -0.29 9.94 -21.53
CA ALA A 283 0.15 8.76 -20.79
C ALA A 283 -0.48 8.69 -19.40
N ILE A 284 -0.55 9.82 -18.69
CA ILE A 284 -1.23 9.90 -17.38
C ILE A 284 -2.72 9.58 -17.54
N PHE A 285 -3.37 10.19 -18.54
CA PHE A 285 -4.78 9.94 -18.84
C PHE A 285 -5.06 8.47 -19.15
N LEU A 286 -4.25 7.83 -20.00
CA LEU A 286 -4.38 6.42 -20.33
C LEU A 286 -4.18 5.51 -19.12
N LEU A 287 -3.24 5.83 -18.21
CA LEU A 287 -3.05 5.07 -16.98
C LEU A 287 -4.23 5.20 -16.03
N LEU A 288 -4.75 6.42 -15.86
CA LEU A 288 -5.91 6.67 -15.02
C LEU A 288 -7.15 5.95 -15.58
N LEU A 289 -7.35 6.00 -16.90
CA LEU A 289 -8.42 5.28 -17.59
C LEU A 289 -8.27 3.76 -17.44
N SER A 290 -7.06 3.22 -17.63
CA SER A 290 -6.77 1.80 -17.43
C SER A 290 -7.03 1.37 -15.99
N PHE A 291 -6.62 2.18 -15.01
CA PHE A 291 -6.87 1.90 -13.59
C PHE A 291 -8.36 1.92 -13.25
N LEU A 292 -9.13 2.91 -13.75
CA LEU A 292 -10.58 2.96 -13.58
C LEU A 292 -11.29 1.78 -14.24
N LEU A 293 -10.82 1.34 -15.41
CA LEU A 293 -11.34 0.14 -16.07
C LEU A 293 -11.07 -1.11 -15.23
N LEU A 294 -9.84 -1.29 -14.72
CA LEU A 294 -9.49 -2.40 -13.83
C LEU A 294 -10.31 -2.37 -12.54
N LEU A 295 -10.55 -1.19 -11.97
CA LEU A 295 -11.42 -1.01 -10.80
C LEU A 295 -12.85 -1.45 -11.11
N GLY A 296 -13.41 -1.00 -12.24
CA GLY A 296 -14.76 -1.39 -12.67
C GLY A 296 -14.88 -2.91 -12.86
N LEU A 297 -13.89 -3.53 -13.51
CA LEU A 297 -13.81 -4.99 -13.67
C LEU A 297 -13.66 -5.71 -12.32
N SER A 298 -12.87 -5.17 -11.40
CA SER A 298 -12.67 -5.75 -10.06
C SER A 298 -13.94 -5.69 -9.21
N VAL A 299 -14.65 -4.56 -9.23
CA VAL A 299 -15.95 -4.40 -8.56
C VAL A 299 -16.99 -5.32 -9.20
N TRP A 300 -17.01 -5.42 -10.53
CA TRP A 300 -17.89 -6.33 -11.23
C TRP A 300 -17.60 -7.80 -10.87
N TYR A 301 -16.34 -8.20 -10.83
CA TYR A 301 -15.94 -9.58 -10.52
C TYR A 301 -16.27 -9.99 -9.08
N ILE A 302 -16.06 -9.08 -8.12
CA ILE A 302 -16.24 -9.36 -6.69
C ILE A 302 -17.70 -9.19 -6.23
N HIS A 303 -18.50 -8.38 -6.93
CA HIS A 303 -19.88 -8.06 -6.55
C HIS A 303 -20.06 -7.57 -5.09
N PRO A 304 -19.34 -6.52 -4.64
CA PRO A 304 -19.50 -6.01 -3.28
C PRO A 304 -20.89 -5.40 -3.05
N ASN A 305 -21.53 -5.73 -1.93
CA ASN A 305 -22.86 -5.21 -1.61
C ASN A 305 -22.78 -3.90 -0.81
N PHE A 306 -22.67 -2.77 -1.52
CA PHE A 306 -22.66 -1.45 -0.90
C PHE A 306 -23.96 -1.08 -0.17
N GLY A 307 -25.08 -1.78 -0.45
CA GLY A 307 -26.33 -1.57 0.27
C GLY A 307 -26.24 -1.89 1.77
N LYS A 308 -25.29 -2.76 2.17
CA LYS A 308 -25.05 -3.07 3.58
C LYS A 308 -24.53 -1.86 4.38
N LEU A 309 -23.76 -0.95 3.77
CA LEU A 309 -23.22 0.25 4.43
C LEU A 309 -24.33 1.15 5.00
N TRP A 310 -25.45 1.26 4.29
CA TRP A 310 -26.60 2.07 4.69
C TRP A 310 -27.75 1.24 5.29
N SER A 311 -27.51 -0.03 5.61
CA SER A 311 -28.56 -0.86 6.18
C SER A 311 -28.88 -0.45 7.63
N PRO A 312 -30.16 -0.41 8.05
CA PRO A 312 -30.53 -0.14 9.44
C PRO A 312 -29.88 -1.13 10.42
N ARG A 313 -29.70 -2.38 9.99
CA ARG A 313 -29.00 -3.42 10.76
C ARG A 313 -27.55 -3.04 11.06
N THR A 314 -26.82 -2.52 10.07
CA THR A 314 -25.44 -2.05 10.28
C THR A 314 -25.39 -0.91 11.29
N ALA A 315 -26.32 0.05 11.21
CA ALA A 315 -26.41 1.13 12.19
C ALA A 315 -26.71 0.61 13.61
N GLN A 316 -27.61 -0.37 13.74
CA GLN A 316 -27.92 -1.01 15.03
C GLN A 316 -26.71 -1.75 15.62
N LEU A 317 -25.98 -2.52 14.81
CA LEU A 317 -24.80 -3.24 15.25
C LEU A 317 -23.67 -2.29 15.66
N LEU A 318 -23.43 -1.23 14.87
CA LEU A 318 -22.46 -0.18 15.24
C LEU A 318 -22.86 0.53 16.54
N ALA A 319 -24.15 0.84 16.71
CA ALA A 319 -24.65 1.45 17.94
C ALA A 319 -24.52 0.51 19.14
N GLN A 320 -24.76 -0.79 18.96
CA GLN A 320 -24.58 -1.80 20.01
C GLN A 320 -23.10 -1.90 20.42
N VAL A 321 -22.18 -1.98 19.45
CA VAL A 321 -20.73 -1.97 19.70
C VAL A 321 -20.32 -0.70 20.44
N ALA A 322 -20.79 0.47 20.00
CA ALA A 322 -20.44 1.74 20.64
C ALA A 322 -20.90 1.77 22.10
N ARG A 323 -22.13 1.29 22.38
CA ARG A 323 -22.67 1.20 23.73
C ARG A 323 -22.01 0.13 24.60
N SER A 324 -21.55 -0.97 24.02
CA SER A 324 -20.83 -2.01 24.76
C SER A 324 -19.37 -1.65 25.03
N THR A 325 -18.79 -0.75 24.23
CA THR A 325 -17.40 -0.29 24.38
C THR A 325 -17.28 0.79 25.45
N PHE A 326 -18.35 1.54 25.73
CA PHE A 326 -18.37 2.60 26.73
C PHE A 326 -19.41 2.32 27.84
N PRO A 327 -19.02 2.20 29.11
CA PRO A 327 -17.67 2.42 29.67
C PRO A 327 -16.72 1.22 29.43
N PRO A 328 -15.43 1.47 29.16
CA PRO A 328 -14.43 0.40 29.06
C PRO A 328 -14.24 -0.29 30.41
N ASP A 329 -14.22 -1.63 30.39
CA ASP A 329 -13.93 -2.43 31.58
C ASP A 329 -12.41 -2.49 31.83
N PHE A 330 -11.98 -2.00 33.00
CA PHE A 330 -10.59 -2.00 33.45
C PHE A 330 -10.28 -3.09 34.48
N SER A 331 -11.21 -4.01 34.74
CA SER A 331 -11.01 -5.13 35.67
C SER A 331 -9.73 -5.94 35.39
N GLY A 332 -9.35 -6.08 34.11
CA GLY A 332 -8.16 -6.78 33.64
C GLY A 332 -6.94 -5.89 33.34
N ALA A 333 -6.86 -4.66 33.84
CA ALA A 333 -5.81 -3.70 33.47
C ALA A 333 -4.37 -4.24 33.65
N SER A 334 -4.13 -5.05 34.68
CA SER A 334 -2.81 -5.67 34.91
C SER A 334 -2.44 -6.67 33.81
N GLN A 335 -3.40 -7.47 33.33
CA GLN A 335 -3.19 -8.42 32.24
C GLN A 335 -2.93 -7.70 30.92
N ILE A 336 -3.68 -6.63 30.64
CA ILE A 336 -3.49 -5.78 29.44
C ILE A 336 -2.07 -5.20 29.44
N PHE A 337 -1.59 -4.73 30.60
CA PHE A 337 -0.24 -4.20 30.74
C PHE A 337 0.82 -5.27 30.46
N VAL A 338 0.69 -6.46 31.03
CA VAL A 338 1.62 -7.58 30.80
C VAL A 338 1.66 -7.98 29.32
N LEU A 339 0.50 -8.15 28.68
CA LEU A 339 0.39 -8.48 27.24
C LEU A 339 0.97 -7.38 26.35
N SER A 340 0.84 -6.11 26.75
CA SER A 340 1.43 -4.98 26.05
C SER A 340 2.95 -5.03 26.07
N ILE A 341 3.55 -5.31 27.24
CA ILE A 341 5.00 -5.47 27.36
C ILE A 341 5.48 -6.69 26.54
N GLU A 342 4.75 -7.80 26.59
CA GLU A 342 5.10 -8.99 25.81
C GLU A 342 5.10 -8.70 24.30
N THR A 343 4.11 -7.96 23.81
CA THR A 343 4.04 -7.51 22.41
C THR A 343 5.23 -6.62 22.06
N VAL A 344 5.60 -5.68 22.93
CA VAL A 344 6.79 -4.83 22.75
C VAL A 344 8.06 -5.68 22.70
N ALA A 345 8.24 -6.62 23.62
CA ALA A 345 9.38 -7.52 23.66
C ALA A 345 9.50 -8.35 22.36
N MET A 346 8.40 -8.96 21.90
CA MET A 346 8.38 -9.70 20.63
C MET A 346 8.75 -8.80 19.44
N SER A 347 8.28 -7.55 19.42
CA SER A 347 8.63 -6.60 18.35
C SER A 347 10.10 -6.19 18.34
N VAL A 348 10.72 -5.98 19.52
CA VAL A 348 12.15 -5.67 19.66
C VAL A 348 13.00 -6.82 19.14
N LEU A 349 12.66 -8.06 19.52
CA LEU A 349 13.34 -9.26 19.01
C LEU A 349 13.17 -9.41 17.50
N ALA A 350 11.95 -9.23 16.99
CA ALA A 350 11.68 -9.31 15.55
C ALA A 350 12.51 -8.30 14.76
N ILE A 351 12.59 -7.04 15.22
CA ILE A 351 13.41 -6.00 14.58
C ILE A 351 14.90 -6.33 14.66
N ALA A 352 15.38 -6.87 15.79
CA ALA A 352 16.78 -7.27 15.94
C ALA A 352 17.15 -8.39 14.94
N PHE A 353 16.33 -9.45 14.84
CA PHE A 353 16.54 -10.52 13.86
C PHE A 353 16.42 -10.02 12.42
N ALA A 354 15.44 -9.17 12.12
CA ALA A 354 15.26 -8.59 10.79
C ALA A 354 16.44 -7.69 10.40
N THR A 355 16.98 -6.90 11.33
CA THR A 355 18.14 -6.04 11.09
C THR A 355 19.40 -6.87 10.85
N LEU A 356 19.63 -7.92 11.65
CA LEU A 356 20.76 -8.82 11.46
C LEU A 356 20.67 -9.57 10.13
N GLY A 357 19.54 -10.20 9.85
CA GLY A 357 19.31 -10.92 8.59
C GLY A 357 19.34 -9.99 7.37
N GLY A 358 18.73 -8.81 7.49
CA GLY A 358 18.75 -7.78 6.46
C GLY A 358 20.15 -7.27 6.16
N LEU A 359 20.98 -7.04 7.18
CA LEU A 359 22.38 -6.66 7.01
C LEU A 359 23.16 -7.76 6.29
N LEU A 360 23.00 -9.02 6.71
CA LEU A 360 23.64 -10.18 6.09
C LEU A 360 23.26 -10.35 4.61
N LEU A 361 21.99 -10.15 4.26
CA LEU A 361 21.49 -10.27 2.89
C LEU A 361 21.75 -9.03 2.02
N ALA A 362 21.87 -7.85 2.61
CA ALA A 362 22.11 -6.60 1.90
C ALA A 362 23.52 -6.53 1.31
N PHE A 363 24.53 -7.09 1.98
CA PHE A 363 25.91 -7.09 1.49
C PHE A 363 26.06 -7.80 0.13
N PRO A 364 25.56 -9.04 -0.07
CA PRO A 364 25.55 -9.68 -1.39
C PRO A 364 24.63 -9.00 -2.41
N ALA A 365 23.55 -8.36 -1.98
CA ALA A 365 22.64 -7.67 -2.89
C ALA A 365 23.18 -6.33 -3.40
N ALA A 366 24.17 -5.75 -2.72
CA ALA A 366 24.75 -4.47 -3.09
C ALA A 366 25.60 -4.59 -4.37
N HIS A 367 25.11 -3.99 -5.46
CA HIS A 367 25.78 -4.02 -6.77
C HIS A 367 27.24 -3.50 -6.76
N ASN A 368 27.57 -2.62 -5.81
CA ASN A 368 28.92 -2.07 -5.64
C ASN A 368 29.92 -3.07 -5.03
N PHE A 369 29.44 -4.18 -4.45
CA PHE A 369 30.28 -5.20 -3.83
C PHE A 369 31.01 -6.06 -4.88
N PHE A 370 30.40 -6.27 -6.07
CA PHE A 370 30.91 -7.14 -7.13
C PHE A 370 31.49 -6.43 -8.35
N LEU A 371 31.41 -5.09 -8.44
CA LEU A 371 31.96 -4.32 -9.56
C LEU A 371 33.48 -4.06 -9.41
N PRO A 372 34.22 -3.84 -10.53
CA PRO A 372 35.63 -3.42 -10.49
C PRO A 372 35.78 -2.05 -9.80
N GLY A 373 36.54 -1.98 -8.71
CA GLY A 373 36.60 -0.83 -7.79
C GLY A 373 35.88 -1.05 -6.44
N GLY A 374 35.26 -2.21 -6.23
CA GLY A 374 34.67 -2.65 -4.96
C GLY A 374 35.68 -3.36 -4.04
N LEU A 375 35.23 -3.76 -2.85
CA LEU A 375 36.08 -4.32 -1.78
C LEU A 375 36.84 -5.60 -2.19
N LEU A 376 36.26 -6.41 -3.09
CA LEU A 376 36.81 -7.69 -3.55
C LEU A 376 37.57 -7.61 -4.89
N ASN A 377 37.46 -6.50 -5.61
CA ASN A 377 38.23 -6.26 -6.84
C ASN A 377 38.64 -4.79 -6.90
N PRO A 378 39.58 -4.35 -6.05
CA PRO A 378 40.03 -2.96 -6.05
C PRO A 378 40.69 -2.63 -7.40
N ASN A 379 40.07 -1.74 -8.18
CA ASN A 379 40.66 -1.24 -9.41
C ASN A 379 41.65 -0.12 -9.06
N PRO A 380 42.96 -0.29 -9.34
CA PRO A 380 44.00 0.67 -8.95
C PRO A 380 43.85 2.05 -9.62
N LYS A 381 43.10 2.15 -10.73
CA LYS A 381 42.85 3.43 -11.42
C LYS A 381 41.86 4.32 -10.68
N THR A 382 40.82 3.73 -10.08
CA THR A 382 39.78 4.47 -9.33
C THR A 382 40.31 4.95 -7.97
N GLU A 383 41.26 4.21 -7.39
CA GLU A 383 41.95 4.59 -6.15
C GLU A 383 42.87 5.80 -6.35
N ARG A 384 43.64 5.84 -7.45
CA ARG A 384 44.43 7.04 -7.81
C ARG A 384 43.56 8.27 -8.03
N GLN A 385 42.37 8.12 -8.63
CA GLN A 385 41.43 9.23 -8.80
C GLN A 385 40.82 9.70 -7.47
N ARG A 386 40.49 8.79 -6.55
CA ARG A 386 40.03 9.16 -5.20
C ARG A 386 41.12 9.87 -4.40
N TYR A 387 42.37 9.41 -4.47
CA TYR A 387 43.52 10.08 -3.85
C TYR A 387 43.83 11.44 -4.49
N ALA A 388 43.72 11.56 -5.81
CA ALA A 388 43.93 12.84 -6.51
C ALA A 388 42.84 13.87 -6.18
N CYS A 389 41.58 13.44 -6.09
CA CYS A 389 40.45 14.31 -5.72
C CYS A 389 40.53 14.71 -4.23
N SER A 390 40.90 13.79 -3.35
CA SER A 390 41.14 14.09 -1.93
C SER A 390 42.33 15.04 -1.73
N LYS A 391 43.45 14.85 -2.46
CA LYS A 391 44.58 15.81 -2.44
C LYS A 391 44.19 17.18 -2.99
N SER A 392 43.40 17.25 -4.05
CA SER A 392 42.91 18.51 -4.60
C SER A 392 42.00 19.23 -3.60
N PHE A 393 41.10 18.51 -2.93
CA PHE A 393 40.21 19.05 -1.91
C PHE A 393 40.97 19.54 -0.68
N ILE A 394 41.95 18.76 -0.20
CA ILE A 394 42.84 19.18 0.91
C ILE A 394 43.65 20.42 0.51
N SER A 395 44.18 20.49 -0.72
CA SER A 395 44.92 21.67 -1.19
C SER A 395 44.05 22.92 -1.34
N SER A 396 42.76 22.78 -1.68
CA SER A 396 41.81 23.90 -1.74
C SER A 396 41.47 24.42 -0.35
N VAL A 397 41.31 23.54 0.64
CA VAL A 397 41.07 23.93 2.04
C VAL A 397 42.30 24.57 2.67
N GLU A 398 43.51 24.15 2.27
CA GLU A 398 44.77 24.70 2.78
C GLU A 398 45.12 26.07 2.15
N HIS A 399 44.57 26.38 0.97
CA HIS A 399 44.65 27.70 0.35
C HIS A 399 43.63 28.72 0.91
N GLU A 400 42.51 28.29 1.48
CA GLU A 400 41.56 29.17 2.18
C GLU A 400 42.03 29.57 3.60
N GLY A 401 43.04 28.87 4.16
CA GLY A 401 43.56 29.12 5.51
C GLY A 401 44.70 30.15 5.60
N ARG A 402 45.15 30.78 4.51
CA ARG A 402 46.23 31.77 4.55
C ARG A 402 45.67 33.20 4.61
N PRO A 403 46.00 34.01 5.63
CA PRO A 403 45.56 35.40 5.69
C PRO A 403 46.13 36.20 4.51
N ALA A 404 45.25 36.95 3.85
CA ALA A 404 45.57 37.78 2.69
C ALA A 404 46.69 38.78 3.02
N ARG A 405 47.78 38.77 2.24
CA ARG A 405 48.77 39.86 2.24
C ARG A 405 48.16 41.11 1.57
N PRO A 406 48.37 42.31 2.11
CA PRO A 406 47.86 43.53 1.50
C PRO A 406 48.65 43.86 0.23
N VAL A 407 47.94 44.06 -0.90
CA VAL A 407 48.50 44.57 -2.15
C VAL A 407 48.39 46.11 -2.13
N PRO A 408 49.46 46.89 -2.41
CA PRO A 408 49.38 48.35 -2.40
C PRO A 408 48.63 48.88 -3.63
N GLY A 409 47.90 49.98 -3.42
CA GLY A 409 46.86 50.48 -4.31
C GLY A 409 47.27 51.03 -5.68
N ARG A 410 46.27 51.10 -6.57
CA ARG A 410 46.24 52.02 -7.72
C ARG A 410 44.80 52.42 -8.06
N SER A 411 44.53 53.70 -7.82
CA SER A 411 43.55 54.63 -8.40
C SER A 411 42.29 54.11 -9.13
N HIS A 412 41.15 54.56 -8.61
CA HIS A 412 39.84 54.64 -9.26
C HIS A 412 39.87 55.03 -10.74
N ARG A 413 39.27 54.20 -11.59
CA ARG A 413 38.56 54.63 -12.82
C ARG A 413 37.26 53.83 -12.95
N THR A 414 36.16 54.56 -12.96
CA THR A 414 34.80 54.08 -13.26
C THR A 414 34.70 53.62 -14.72
N PRO A 415 34.02 52.49 -15.03
CA PRO A 415 33.68 52.17 -16.40
C PRO A 415 32.37 52.84 -16.81
N ARG A 416 32.45 53.55 -17.94
CA ARG A 416 31.41 54.27 -18.66
C ARG A 416 30.41 53.28 -19.27
N VAL A 417 29.12 53.61 -19.19
CA VAL A 417 28.01 52.93 -19.88
C VAL A 417 28.13 53.20 -21.38
N GLU A 418 28.34 52.15 -22.18
CA GLU A 418 28.39 52.21 -23.64
C GLU A 418 27.18 51.45 -24.22
N SER A 419 26.42 52.13 -25.08
CA SER A 419 25.22 51.65 -25.75
C SER A 419 25.58 50.79 -26.98
N PRO A 420 24.81 49.74 -27.34
CA PRO A 420 25.13 48.95 -28.51
C PRO A 420 24.64 49.66 -29.79
N ARG A 421 25.58 50.18 -30.59
CA ARG A 421 25.34 50.56 -31.99
C ARG A 421 25.23 49.31 -32.88
N ARG A 422 24.28 49.40 -33.81
CA ARG A 422 24.02 48.52 -34.95
C ARG A 422 25.28 48.18 -35.75
N GLN A 423 25.38 46.92 -36.21
CA GLN A 423 26.10 46.54 -37.43
C GLN A 423 25.32 45.46 -38.22
N PRO A 424 25.50 45.38 -39.55
CA PRO A 424 24.49 44.90 -40.49
C PRO A 424 24.64 43.42 -40.84
N ALA A 425 23.51 42.71 -40.97
CA ALA A 425 23.47 41.35 -41.48
C ALA A 425 23.32 41.34 -43.01
N ARG A 426 24.29 40.68 -43.67
CA ARG A 426 24.28 40.36 -45.10
C ARG A 426 23.12 39.44 -45.45
N GLY A 427 22.52 39.69 -46.60
CA GLY A 427 21.37 38.96 -47.12
C GLY A 427 21.70 37.55 -47.61
N HIS A 428 20.77 36.64 -47.37
CA HIS A 428 20.50 35.52 -48.25
C HIS A 428 18.99 35.40 -48.45
N HIS A 429 18.59 35.52 -49.72
CA HIS A 429 17.25 35.35 -50.22
C HIS A 429 16.75 33.90 -50.03
N ALA A 430 15.55 33.74 -49.47
CA ALA A 430 14.64 32.65 -49.80
C ALA A 430 13.20 33.10 -49.51
N ARG A 431 12.38 33.17 -50.57
CA ARG A 431 10.97 33.58 -50.56
C ARG A 431 10.08 32.52 -49.89
N PRO A 432 8.93 32.89 -49.29
CA PRO A 432 7.89 31.95 -48.89
C PRO A 432 6.97 31.62 -50.09
N PRO A 433 6.33 30.44 -50.16
CA PRO A 433 5.21 30.24 -51.07
C PRO A 433 3.90 30.67 -50.41
N GLU A 434 3.22 31.58 -51.12
CA GLU A 434 1.84 31.98 -50.94
C GLU A 434 0.86 30.82 -51.23
N SER A 435 -0.29 30.91 -50.57
CA SER A 435 -1.54 30.22 -50.88
C SER A 435 -2.01 30.43 -52.33
N PRO A 436 -2.78 29.47 -52.87
CA PRO A 436 -3.82 29.83 -53.83
C PRO A 436 -5.20 29.26 -53.47
N SER A 437 -6.18 30.15 -53.49
CA SER A 437 -7.57 29.92 -53.96
C SER A 437 -7.85 31.09 -54.95
N PRO A 438 -8.92 31.12 -55.79
CA PRO A 438 -10.14 30.29 -55.84
C PRO A 438 -10.65 29.92 -57.28
N GLY A 439 -11.79 29.22 -57.35
CA GLY A 439 -12.69 29.09 -58.53
C GLY A 439 -12.73 27.68 -59.14
N THR A 440 -13.86 27.07 -59.53
CA THR A 440 -15.27 27.48 -59.71
C THR A 440 -16.10 26.21 -60.03
N ALA A 441 -17.36 26.19 -59.58
CA ALA A 441 -18.50 25.39 -60.09
C ALA A 441 -18.43 23.84 -59.89
N THR A 442 -19.49 23.06 -59.59
CA THR A 442 -20.90 23.12 -59.98
C THR A 442 -21.71 22.15 -59.09
N THR A 443 -22.85 22.61 -58.58
CA THR A 443 -24.17 21.93 -58.40
C THR A 443 -24.24 20.44 -58.04
N ALA A 444 -24.89 20.11 -56.90
CA ALA A 444 -26.05 19.20 -56.84
C ALA A 444 -26.62 19.12 -55.41
N ALA A 445 -27.85 19.61 -55.25
CA ALA A 445 -28.72 19.35 -54.12
C ALA A 445 -29.43 18.00 -54.30
N SER A 446 -29.57 17.24 -53.21
CA SER A 446 -30.66 16.28 -53.05
C SER A 446 -30.93 15.99 -51.57
N THR A 447 -31.94 16.70 -51.07
CA THR A 447 -32.89 16.26 -50.04
C THR A 447 -33.29 14.79 -50.22
N ILE A 448 -33.49 14.02 -49.14
CA ILE A 448 -34.72 13.24 -48.85
C ILE A 448 -34.57 12.27 -47.65
N GLN A 449 -35.44 12.52 -46.66
CA GLN A 449 -36.24 11.65 -45.77
C GLN A 449 -35.64 10.55 -44.87
N MET A 450 -36.04 10.68 -43.59
CA MET A 450 -36.27 9.59 -42.62
C MET A 450 -37.33 8.58 -43.09
N PRO A 451 -37.30 7.36 -42.52
CA PRO A 451 -38.45 6.95 -41.74
C PRO A 451 -38.11 6.22 -40.42
N ALA A 452 -39.01 6.31 -39.44
CA ALA A 452 -39.17 5.39 -38.32
C ALA A 452 -40.50 4.62 -38.52
N PRO A 453 -40.96 3.69 -37.65
CA PRO A 453 -40.29 2.84 -36.65
C PRO A 453 -40.63 1.33 -36.84
N GLY A 454 -39.93 0.40 -36.17
CA GLY A 454 -40.43 -0.99 -36.12
C GLY A 454 -39.56 -2.04 -35.42
N ARG A 455 -40.14 -2.60 -34.35
CA ARG A 455 -39.88 -3.92 -33.71
C ARG A 455 -38.72 -4.04 -32.71
N ARG A 456 -39.14 -4.02 -31.44
CA ARG A 456 -38.45 -4.56 -30.26
C ARG A 456 -38.31 -6.07 -30.37
N THR A 457 -37.12 -6.61 -30.14
CA THR A 457 -36.88 -8.01 -29.81
C THR A 457 -36.28 -8.11 -28.41
N THR A 458 -37.12 -8.57 -27.49
CA THR A 458 -36.80 -8.91 -26.10
C THR A 458 -36.28 -10.34 -26.05
N TRP A 459 -35.06 -10.54 -25.55
CA TRP A 459 -34.55 -11.87 -25.20
C TRP A 459 -34.97 -12.22 -23.77
N ARG A 460 -35.89 -13.19 -23.65
CA ARG A 460 -36.36 -13.77 -22.39
C ARG A 460 -35.57 -15.03 -22.06
N TRP A 461 -35.13 -15.15 -20.82
CA TRP A 461 -34.70 -16.39 -20.18
C TRP A 461 -35.91 -17.28 -19.85
N PRO A 462 -35.84 -18.62 -19.96
CA PRO A 462 -36.94 -19.50 -19.62
C PRO A 462 -37.07 -19.68 -18.09
N ALA A 463 -38.26 -19.40 -17.59
CA ALA A 463 -38.71 -19.74 -16.24
C ALA A 463 -39.25 -21.18 -16.21
N THR A 464 -38.75 -21.97 -15.27
CA THR A 464 -39.33 -23.27 -14.89
C THR A 464 -40.58 -23.06 -14.03
N ALA A 465 -41.68 -23.68 -14.43
CA ALA A 465 -42.98 -23.63 -13.78
C ALA A 465 -43.05 -24.42 -12.46
N PRO A 466 -43.91 -24.02 -11.50
CA PRO A 466 -44.33 -24.86 -10.40
C PRO A 466 -45.69 -25.53 -10.72
N ARG A 467 -45.82 -26.82 -10.40
CA ARG A 467 -47.11 -27.54 -10.37
C ARG A 467 -47.68 -27.55 -8.95
N ARG A 468 -48.97 -27.26 -8.84
CA ARG A 468 -49.81 -27.25 -7.63
C ARG A 468 -50.26 -28.66 -7.21
N SER A 469 -50.37 -28.87 -5.90
CA SER A 469 -51.41 -29.65 -5.19
C SER A 469 -51.20 -29.35 -3.69
N ALA A 470 -52.06 -28.63 -2.96
CA ALA A 470 -53.46 -28.84 -2.57
C ALA A 470 -53.54 -29.17 -1.05
N ALA A 471 -54.34 -28.36 -0.34
CA ALA A 471 -55.01 -28.61 0.95
C ALA A 471 -54.14 -28.91 2.20
N ALA A 472 -54.51 -28.60 3.45
CA ALA A 472 -55.48 -27.74 4.14
C ALA A 472 -55.21 -27.99 5.66
N THR A 473 -55.75 -27.15 6.55
CA THR A 473 -55.78 -27.28 8.04
C THR A 473 -54.45 -27.00 8.76
N GLY A 474 -54.29 -26.05 9.69
CA GLY A 474 -55.23 -25.32 10.54
C GLY A 474 -55.23 -25.93 11.94
N HIS A 475 -54.67 -25.23 12.95
CA HIS A 475 -54.91 -25.25 14.43
C HIS A 475 -53.72 -24.53 15.12
N SER A 476 -53.88 -23.27 15.57
CA SER A 476 -54.14 -22.83 16.97
C SER A 476 -53.04 -23.24 17.97
N SER A 477 -52.11 -22.35 18.33
CA SER A 477 -52.18 -21.40 19.47
C SER A 477 -51.82 -21.97 20.86
N ALA A 478 -50.74 -21.40 21.41
CA ALA A 478 -50.59 -20.88 22.78
C ALA A 478 -50.24 -21.78 24.00
N SER A 479 -49.60 -21.09 24.96
CA SER A 479 -49.20 -21.43 26.35
C SER A 479 -47.81 -22.09 26.49
N ALA A 480 -46.75 -21.46 27.01
CA ALA A 480 -46.52 -20.62 28.22
C ALA A 480 -46.52 -21.43 29.54
N SER A 481 -45.31 -21.73 30.06
CA SER A 481 -44.89 -21.60 31.47
C SER A 481 -43.58 -22.40 31.74
N GLY A 482 -42.56 -21.71 32.26
CA GLY A 482 -41.50 -22.35 33.07
C GLY A 482 -41.94 -22.41 34.55
N PRO A 483 -41.04 -22.49 35.57
CA PRO A 483 -39.57 -22.56 35.51
C PRO A 483 -38.91 -23.50 36.57
N ALA A 484 -37.57 -23.56 36.52
CA ALA A 484 -36.59 -23.58 37.64
C ALA A 484 -36.54 -24.67 38.73
N GLY A 485 -35.29 -24.97 39.13
CA GLY A 485 -34.85 -25.67 40.35
C GLY A 485 -34.24 -27.04 40.03
N GLY A 486 -33.02 -27.43 40.40
CA GLY A 486 -32.07 -26.97 41.41
C GLY A 486 -31.34 -28.22 41.95
N SER A 487 -30.11 -28.05 42.44
CA SER A 487 -29.35 -28.98 43.29
C SER A 487 -28.73 -30.27 42.71
N ALA A 488 -27.39 -30.24 42.61
CA ALA A 488 -26.47 -31.34 43.00
C ALA A 488 -26.49 -31.51 44.55
N PRO A 489 -25.85 -32.51 45.23
CA PRO A 489 -24.68 -33.31 44.80
C PRO A 489 -24.57 -34.78 45.31
N ALA A 490 -23.41 -35.38 45.01
CA ALA A 490 -22.67 -36.43 45.76
C ALA A 490 -22.95 -37.93 45.50
N GLY A 491 -21.88 -38.63 45.07
CA GLY A 491 -21.41 -39.82 45.79
C GLY A 491 -21.25 -41.16 45.05
N ARG A 492 -19.98 -41.61 44.98
CA ARG A 492 -19.47 -43.01 45.02
C ARG A 492 -19.32 -43.85 43.72
N ARG A 493 -18.03 -43.97 43.33
CA ARG A 493 -17.19 -45.18 43.09
C ARG A 493 -17.74 -46.37 42.25
N ARG A 494 -17.14 -46.52 41.05
CA ARG A 494 -16.42 -47.70 40.43
C ARG A 494 -17.05 -49.12 40.46
N PRO A 495 -16.57 -50.06 39.61
CA PRO A 495 -16.43 -50.08 38.15
C PRO A 495 -17.02 -51.39 37.54
N LEU A 496 -17.14 -51.56 36.22
CA LEU A 496 -17.12 -52.91 35.62
C LEU A 496 -16.82 -52.89 34.11
N ASN A 497 -15.86 -53.75 33.78
CA ASN A 497 -15.45 -54.28 32.48
C ASN A 497 -16.63 -54.59 31.53
N SER A 498 -16.45 -54.33 30.22
CA SER A 498 -16.53 -55.40 29.21
C SER A 498 -16.25 -54.90 27.79
N SER A 499 -15.28 -55.59 27.19
CA SER A 499 -14.96 -55.76 25.78
C SER A 499 -16.14 -55.64 24.81
N CYS A 500 -15.96 -54.90 23.71
CA CYS A 500 -16.79 -55.04 22.51
C CYS A 500 -15.93 -55.41 21.31
N ARG A 501 -16.15 -56.64 20.84
CA ARG A 501 -15.45 -57.34 19.77
C ARG A 501 -16.25 -57.18 18.48
N VAL A 502 -15.56 -56.75 17.42
CA VAL A 502 -15.73 -57.04 15.99
C VAL A 502 -17.01 -57.76 15.56
N ARG A 503 -17.79 -57.14 14.66
CA ARG A 503 -18.68 -57.86 13.73
C ARG A 503 -18.61 -57.26 12.32
N ARG A 504 -17.93 -57.98 11.41
CA ARG A 504 -18.06 -57.88 9.96
C ARG A 504 -19.22 -58.80 9.53
N SER A 505 -20.14 -58.33 8.67
CA SER A 505 -20.43 -58.96 7.37
C SER A 505 -21.65 -58.35 6.67
N ARG A 506 -21.46 -58.00 5.38
CA ARG A 506 -22.37 -58.15 4.23
C ARG A 506 -23.76 -57.50 4.30
N ARG A 507 -23.95 -56.43 3.53
CA ARG A 507 -24.53 -56.46 2.18
C ARG A 507 -24.10 -55.22 1.40
#